data_AF-A0A0J7JYG2-F1
#
_entry.id   AF-A0A0J7JYG2-F1
#
_cell.length_a   1.000
_cell.length_b   1.000
_cell.length_c   1.000
_cell.angle_alpha   90.00
_cell.angle_beta   90.00
_cell.angle_gamma   90.00
#
_symmetry.space_group_name_H-M   'P 1'
#
loop_
_entity.id
_entity.type
_entity.pdbx_description
1 polymer ?
#
loop_
_entity_poly.entity_id
_entity_poly.type
_entity_poly.pdbx_seq_one_letter_code
_entity_poly.pdbx_strand_id
1 'polypeptide(L)'
;MESDAIAEGFKCSLEMHGLIYKTVIADGDSNVYQAIVDNRYREHMVTVRKIECTNHLLRNLCKKLKAVAETTQPKMHRQRGFVEVRNVVKHNILKIRKEIIEAATLRREERQPQHYQAMELQNDILNIPSHIFGEHKRCEARGRTCKENCDETKKNYVLFLKLHGLYPKIESAVMYLSAYFESLLLNLTNNPAESFNSIICKEIGGKRINFGKRGSYNARIAGAVVQYNTQQVLTEVHQSMCKTVPPIVENLEKRRQIKVAKTRDSREAQGRQKKFKRESGTDRCYGPQSQKPDLPSDVFEQLQQNHLEKLFENGRNWQKIEVDTRNQNKSELWLSLRREMLTASNFGTVCRMRPTTSCAAAIKNILYPPSIDTAAMKYGRDKEEIARKELAIKLNKKIKSCGLFIDTKNPFLGASPDGLIEENGLVEIKCPLSAEHLTAEEAVETLPSLK
;
A
#
# COMPACT_ATOMS: atom_id res chain seq x y z
N MET A 1 5.39 12.23 -14.58
CA MET A 1 4.78 13.33 -13.81
C MET A 1 3.81 12.79 -12.76
N GLU A 2 2.72 12.09 -13.13
CA GLU A 2 1.80 11.50 -12.14
C GLU A 2 2.46 10.35 -11.36
N SER A 3 3.13 9.43 -12.05
CA SER A 3 3.96 8.37 -11.46
C SER A 3 4.96 8.91 -10.43
N ASP A 4 5.66 9.97 -10.81
CA ASP A 4 6.76 10.55 -10.04
C ASP A 4 6.22 11.30 -8.83
N ALA A 5 5.10 12.02 -9.01
CA ALA A 5 4.40 12.70 -7.91
C ALA A 5 3.85 11.70 -6.87
N ILE A 6 3.35 10.54 -7.31
CA ILE A 6 2.92 9.48 -6.39
C ILE A 6 4.12 8.91 -5.64
N ALA A 7 5.21 8.57 -6.34
CA ALA A 7 6.42 8.05 -5.69
C ALA A 7 7.05 9.05 -4.71
N GLU A 8 7.10 10.33 -5.08
CA GLU A 8 7.55 11.44 -4.22
C GLU A 8 6.62 11.62 -3.02
N GLY A 9 5.31 11.54 -3.23
CA GLY A 9 4.32 11.59 -2.14
C GLY A 9 4.52 10.48 -1.10
N PHE A 10 4.90 9.27 -1.53
CA PHE A 10 5.29 8.20 -0.63
C PHE A 10 6.67 8.43 0.03
N LYS A 11 7.58 9.13 -0.65
CA LYS A 11 8.95 9.41 -0.13
C LYS A 11 8.95 10.45 0.98
N CYS A 12 8.05 11.43 0.86
CA CYS A 12 8.00 12.62 1.72
C CYS A 12 6.82 12.59 2.71
N SER A 13 5.93 11.60 2.63
CA SER A 13 4.74 11.45 3.50
C SER A 13 5.03 11.57 5.00
N LEU A 14 6.12 10.95 5.48
CA LEU A 14 6.45 10.95 6.90
C LEU A 14 6.89 12.34 7.36
N GLU A 15 7.66 13.05 6.53
CA GLU A 15 8.14 14.41 6.82
C GLU A 15 7.00 15.43 6.68
N MET A 16 6.17 15.31 5.64
CA MET A 16 5.11 16.28 5.32
C MET A 16 3.83 16.08 6.12
N HIS A 17 3.48 14.83 6.41
CA HIS A 17 2.18 14.48 7.00
C HIS A 17 2.30 13.69 8.29
N GLY A 18 3.49 13.18 8.64
CA GLY A 18 3.66 12.29 9.79
C GLY A 18 3.02 10.92 9.59
N LEU A 19 2.73 10.53 8.34
CA LEU A 19 1.97 9.33 8.00
C LEU A 19 2.82 8.30 7.24
N ILE A 20 2.56 7.02 7.49
CA ILE A 20 3.09 5.91 6.67
C ILE A 20 1.94 5.29 5.90
N TYR A 21 2.04 5.32 4.57
CA TYR A 21 1.05 4.72 3.68
C TYR A 21 1.34 3.22 3.49
N LYS A 22 0.57 2.36 4.17
CA LYS A 22 0.73 0.90 4.09
C LYS A 22 0.24 0.30 2.76
N THR A 23 -0.56 1.03 2.01
CA THR A 23 -1.29 0.46 0.86
C THR A 23 -1.45 1.47 -0.25
N VAL A 24 -1.32 1.03 -1.50
CA VAL A 24 -1.58 1.83 -2.69
C VAL A 24 -2.65 1.16 -3.56
N ILE A 25 -3.64 1.94 -3.99
CA ILE A 25 -4.67 1.49 -4.93
C ILE A 25 -4.19 1.85 -6.33
N ALA A 26 -3.76 0.85 -7.10
CA ALA A 26 -3.21 1.05 -8.44
C ALA A 26 -4.16 0.57 -9.53
N ASP A 27 -3.96 1.04 -10.76
CA ASP A 27 -4.74 0.70 -11.94
C ASP A 27 -3.94 -0.16 -12.93
N GLY A 28 -3.12 -1.08 -12.43
CA GLY A 28 -2.34 -2.02 -13.23
C GLY A 28 -0.98 -1.53 -13.71
N ASP A 29 -0.63 -0.25 -13.55
CA ASP A 29 0.68 0.28 -13.94
C ASP A 29 1.79 -0.24 -12.99
N SER A 30 2.74 -1.00 -13.55
CA SER A 30 3.80 -1.69 -12.81
C SER A 30 4.92 -0.76 -12.32
N ASN A 31 5.24 0.27 -13.11
CA ASN A 31 6.43 1.09 -12.87
C ASN A 31 6.30 1.99 -11.63
N VAL A 32 5.10 2.46 -11.32
CA VAL A 32 4.83 3.32 -10.15
C VAL A 32 4.99 2.52 -8.86
N TYR A 33 4.45 1.30 -8.83
CA TYR A 33 4.54 0.44 -7.64
C TYR A 33 5.99 0.07 -7.33
N GLN A 34 6.80 -0.24 -8.35
CA GLN A 34 8.21 -0.54 -8.16
C GLN A 34 8.95 0.64 -7.52
N ALA A 35 8.72 1.86 -8.02
CA ALA A 35 9.30 3.08 -7.44
C ALA A 35 8.86 3.33 -5.98
N ILE A 36 7.65 2.92 -5.59
CA ILE A 36 7.16 3.00 -4.21
C ILE A 36 7.84 1.95 -3.31
N VAL A 37 8.03 0.72 -3.80
CA VAL A 37 8.70 -0.36 -3.06
C VAL A 37 10.17 -0.04 -2.83
N ASP A 38 10.81 0.69 -3.74
CA ASP A 38 12.23 1.08 -3.66
C ASP A 38 12.44 2.33 -2.77
N ASN A 39 11.42 2.79 -2.05
CA ASN A 39 11.41 4.03 -1.29
C ASN A 39 11.83 3.85 0.19
N ARG A 40 12.00 4.98 0.91
CA ARG A 40 12.43 5.08 2.32
C ARG A 40 11.58 4.28 3.31
N TYR A 41 10.39 3.84 2.93
CA TYR A 41 9.61 2.92 3.75
C TYR A 41 10.30 1.57 3.99
N ARG A 42 11.25 1.16 3.14
CA ARG A 42 12.14 0.02 3.42
C ARG A 42 12.97 0.23 4.68
N GLU A 43 13.47 1.45 4.92
CA GLU A 43 14.20 1.81 6.15
C GLU A 43 13.31 1.58 7.39
N HIS A 44 11.99 1.78 7.24
CA HIS A 44 10.97 1.53 8.24
C HIS A 44 10.35 0.11 8.22
N MET A 45 10.84 -0.80 7.36
CA MET A 45 10.29 -2.17 7.16
C MET A 45 8.80 -2.22 6.85
N VAL A 46 8.26 -1.16 6.24
CA VAL A 46 6.88 -1.17 5.77
C VAL A 46 6.88 -1.47 4.29
N THR A 47 6.51 -2.71 3.95
CA THR A 47 6.22 -3.08 2.56
C THR A 47 4.85 -2.55 2.19
N VAL A 48 4.81 -1.59 1.26
CA VAL A 48 3.56 -1.07 0.73
C VAL A 48 2.85 -2.19 -0.02
N ARG A 49 1.62 -2.53 0.38
CA ARG A 49 0.80 -3.51 -0.35
C ARG A 49 0.14 -2.84 -1.55
N LYS A 50 0.26 -3.46 -2.72
CA LYS A 50 -0.54 -3.10 -3.90
C LYS A 50 -1.94 -3.69 -3.78
N ILE A 51 -2.97 -2.86 -3.91
CA ILE A 51 -4.35 -3.29 -4.16
C ILE A 51 -4.73 -2.82 -5.56
N GLU A 52 -5.27 -3.71 -6.36
CA GLU A 52 -5.73 -3.35 -7.69
C GLU A 52 -7.11 -2.67 -7.63
N CYS A 53 -7.29 -1.60 -8.39
CA CYS A 53 -8.54 -0.88 -8.48
C CYS A 53 -9.65 -1.80 -9.03
N THR A 54 -10.71 -2.01 -8.26
CA THR A 54 -11.83 -2.90 -8.62
C THR A 54 -12.46 -2.52 -9.96
N ASN A 55 -12.58 -1.21 -10.26
CA ASN A 55 -13.11 -0.74 -11.53
C ASN A 55 -12.19 -1.09 -12.71
N HIS A 56 -10.87 -1.00 -12.52
CA HIS A 56 -9.89 -1.34 -13.53
C HIS A 56 -9.93 -2.84 -13.82
N LEU A 57 -9.91 -3.68 -12.77
CA LEU A 57 -10.02 -5.14 -12.88
C LEU A 57 -11.26 -5.57 -13.68
N LEU A 58 -12.44 -5.07 -13.31
CA LEU A 58 -13.70 -5.41 -13.99
C LEU A 58 -13.75 -4.88 -15.43
N ARG A 59 -13.15 -3.71 -15.70
CA ARG A 59 -13.04 -3.17 -17.06
C ARG A 59 -12.10 -4.02 -17.92
N ASN A 60 -10.97 -4.45 -17.36
CA ASN A 60 -10.02 -5.33 -18.02
C ASN A 60 -10.66 -6.69 -18.34
N LEU A 61 -11.39 -7.30 -17.40
CA LEU A 61 -12.20 -8.49 -17.65
C LEU A 61 -13.14 -8.28 -18.85
N CYS A 62 -13.95 -7.22 -18.83
CA CYS A 62 -14.87 -6.93 -19.92
C CYS A 62 -14.14 -6.75 -21.26
N LYS A 63 -12.97 -6.11 -21.27
CA LYS A 63 -12.14 -5.95 -22.47
C LYS A 63 -11.65 -7.30 -23.01
N LYS A 64 -11.16 -8.19 -22.13
CA LYS A 64 -10.73 -9.55 -22.51
C LYS A 64 -11.89 -10.37 -23.06
N LEU A 65 -13.05 -10.35 -22.40
CA LEU A 65 -14.25 -11.05 -22.87
C LEU A 65 -14.77 -10.49 -24.20
N LYS A 66 -14.69 -9.18 -24.41
CA LYS A 66 -15.00 -8.57 -25.71
C LYS A 66 -14.06 -9.05 -26.82
N ALA A 67 -12.76 -9.16 -26.55
CA ALA A 67 -11.81 -9.71 -27.51
C ALA A 67 -12.14 -11.18 -27.88
N VAL A 68 -12.61 -11.98 -26.92
CA VAL A 68 -13.14 -13.33 -27.22
C VAL A 68 -14.38 -13.25 -28.10
N ALA A 69 -15.32 -12.38 -27.76
CA ALA A 69 -16.54 -12.14 -28.54
C ALA A 69 -16.32 -11.43 -29.89
N GLU A 70 -15.11 -10.96 -30.18
CA GLU A 70 -14.76 -10.32 -31.45
C GLU A 70 -13.76 -11.15 -32.25
N THR A 71 -13.27 -12.26 -31.68
CA THR A 71 -12.33 -13.17 -32.35
C THR A 71 -12.89 -13.63 -33.69
N THR A 72 -12.09 -13.46 -34.75
CA THR A 72 -12.32 -13.96 -36.10
C THR A 72 -11.35 -15.10 -36.40
N GLN A 73 -11.83 -16.19 -37.00
CA GLN A 73 -10.96 -17.27 -37.50
C GLN A 73 -10.74 -17.12 -39.01
N PRO A 74 -9.50 -17.26 -39.51
CA PRO A 74 -9.24 -17.26 -40.94
C PRO A 74 -9.85 -18.53 -41.55
N LYS A 75 -10.66 -18.34 -42.62
CA LYS A 75 -11.43 -19.37 -43.37
C LYS A 75 -12.86 -19.71 -42.89
N MET A 76 -13.56 -18.83 -42.15
CA MET A 76 -14.96 -19.08 -41.75
C MET A 76 -15.93 -17.91 -41.98
N HIS A 77 -15.82 -17.23 -43.13
CA HIS A 77 -16.93 -16.39 -43.59
C HIS A 77 -18.18 -17.27 -43.74
N ARG A 78 -19.10 -17.21 -42.75
CA ARG A 78 -20.50 -17.73 -42.77
C ARG A 78 -20.84 -19.06 -42.06
N GLN A 79 -20.13 -19.50 -41.01
CA GLN A 79 -20.74 -20.48 -40.10
C GLN A 79 -21.70 -19.79 -39.11
N ARG A 80 -23.02 -19.90 -39.35
CA ARG A 80 -24.07 -19.29 -38.50
C ARG A 80 -23.92 -19.67 -37.01
N GLY A 81 -23.61 -20.93 -36.71
CA GLY A 81 -23.44 -21.41 -35.33
C GLY A 81 -22.32 -20.72 -34.54
N PHE A 82 -21.16 -20.46 -35.16
CA PHE A 82 -20.07 -19.75 -34.49
C PHE A 82 -20.44 -18.28 -34.18
N VAL A 83 -21.13 -17.62 -35.11
CA VAL A 83 -21.59 -16.23 -34.92
C VAL A 83 -22.63 -16.14 -33.81
N GLU A 84 -23.56 -17.11 -33.74
CA GLU A 84 -24.54 -17.21 -32.66
C GLU A 84 -23.88 -17.37 -31.30
N VAL A 85 -22.94 -18.31 -31.15
CA VAL A 85 -22.21 -18.55 -29.90
C VAL A 85 -21.39 -17.32 -29.48
N ARG A 86 -20.76 -16.64 -30.43
CA ARG A 86 -20.05 -15.37 -30.20
C ARG A 86 -20.97 -14.27 -29.70
N ASN A 87 -22.16 -14.14 -30.28
CA ASN A 87 -23.17 -13.20 -29.84
C ASN A 87 -23.64 -13.54 -28.42
N VAL A 88 -23.81 -14.82 -28.07
CA VAL A 88 -24.16 -15.23 -26.70
C VAL A 88 -23.09 -14.75 -25.70
N VAL A 89 -21.80 -14.88 -26.02
CA VAL A 89 -20.72 -14.32 -25.17
C VAL A 89 -20.87 -12.82 -25.04
N LYS A 90 -21.05 -12.09 -26.15
CA LYS A 90 -21.18 -10.63 -26.19
C LYS A 90 -22.31 -10.10 -25.30
N HIS A 91 -23.48 -10.73 -25.34
CA HIS A 91 -24.64 -10.32 -24.55
C HIS A 91 -24.47 -10.62 -23.06
N ASN A 92 -23.68 -11.64 -22.70
CA ASN A 92 -23.48 -12.05 -21.31
C ASN A 92 -22.31 -11.36 -20.58
N ILE A 93 -21.48 -10.54 -21.25
CA ILE A 93 -20.32 -9.87 -20.62
C ILE A 93 -20.72 -9.04 -19.40
N LEU A 94 -21.79 -8.24 -19.52
CA LEU A 94 -22.27 -7.41 -18.42
C LEU A 94 -22.91 -8.24 -17.31
N LYS A 95 -23.54 -9.38 -17.65
CA LYS A 95 -24.08 -10.33 -16.68
C LYS A 95 -22.95 -10.97 -15.86
N ILE A 96 -21.85 -11.40 -16.50
CA ILE A 96 -20.64 -11.90 -15.82
C ILE A 96 -20.11 -10.87 -14.83
N ARG A 97 -19.97 -9.61 -15.27
CA ARG A 97 -19.53 -8.53 -14.39
C ARG A 97 -20.47 -8.31 -13.20
N LYS A 98 -21.78 -8.32 -13.43
CA LYS A 98 -22.81 -8.12 -12.39
C LYS A 98 -22.74 -9.23 -11.34
N GLU A 99 -22.72 -10.49 -11.76
CA GLU A 99 -22.62 -11.66 -10.87
C GLU A 99 -21.35 -11.64 -10.01
N ILE A 100 -20.22 -11.16 -10.55
CA ILE A 100 -18.98 -11.01 -9.78
C ILE A 100 -19.12 -9.96 -8.68
N ILE A 101 -19.75 -8.83 -9.00
CA ILE A 101 -19.98 -7.75 -8.03
C ILE A 101 -20.93 -8.22 -6.92
N GLU A 102 -22.00 -8.92 -7.29
CA GLU A 102 -22.97 -9.48 -6.34
C GLU A 102 -22.32 -10.52 -5.44
N ALA A 103 -21.57 -11.48 -6.02
CA ALA A 103 -20.81 -12.46 -5.23
C ALA A 103 -19.83 -11.79 -4.26
N ALA A 104 -19.05 -10.80 -4.71
CA ALA A 104 -18.13 -10.07 -3.83
C ALA A 104 -18.85 -9.27 -2.73
N THR A 105 -20.09 -8.83 -2.98
CA THR A 105 -20.89 -8.08 -2.00
C THR A 105 -21.44 -9.01 -0.94
N LEU A 106 -21.99 -10.17 -1.35
CA LEU A 106 -22.46 -11.20 -0.41
C LEU A 106 -21.35 -11.67 0.52
N ARG A 107 -20.17 -12.02 -0.03
CA ARG A 107 -19.02 -12.47 0.77
C ARG A 107 -18.47 -11.43 1.75
N ARG A 108 -18.67 -10.14 1.47
CA ARG A 108 -18.30 -9.05 2.41
C ARG A 108 -19.24 -8.95 3.60
N GLU A 109 -20.51 -9.29 3.41
CA GLU A 109 -21.55 -9.17 4.44
C GLU A 109 -21.57 -10.39 5.39
N GLU A 110 -20.98 -11.51 4.97
CA GLU A 110 -20.81 -12.71 5.78
C GLU A 110 -19.90 -12.46 6.99
N ARG A 111 -20.31 -12.92 8.19
CA ARG A 111 -19.47 -12.88 9.39
C ARG A 111 -18.48 -14.05 9.39
N GLN A 112 -17.43 -13.94 8.59
CA GLN A 112 -16.37 -14.93 8.48
C GLN A 112 -14.99 -14.27 8.46
N PRO A 113 -13.91 -15.00 8.82
CA PRO A 113 -12.55 -14.51 8.68
C PRO A 113 -12.24 -14.14 7.22
N GLN A 114 -11.51 -13.04 7.03
CA GLN A 114 -11.26 -12.45 5.70
C GLN A 114 -10.63 -13.45 4.71
N HIS A 115 -9.75 -14.36 5.16
CA HIS A 115 -9.11 -15.34 4.30
C HIS A 115 -10.10 -16.38 3.75
N TYR A 116 -11.07 -16.83 4.56
CA TYR A 116 -12.14 -17.74 4.10
C TYR A 116 -13.04 -17.05 3.08
N GLN A 117 -13.49 -15.82 3.37
CA GLN A 117 -14.29 -15.01 2.42
C GLN A 117 -13.58 -14.87 1.08
N ALA A 118 -12.26 -14.69 1.10
CA ALA A 118 -11.44 -14.46 -0.07
C ALA A 118 -11.27 -15.74 -0.92
N MET A 119 -10.99 -16.89 -0.27
CA MET A 119 -10.92 -18.20 -0.94
C MET A 119 -12.27 -18.60 -1.54
N GLU A 120 -13.35 -18.37 -0.80
CA GLU A 120 -14.71 -18.65 -1.24
C GLU A 120 -15.15 -17.75 -2.41
N LEU A 121 -14.78 -16.46 -2.38
CA LEU A 121 -15.00 -15.55 -3.50
C LEU A 121 -14.22 -15.97 -4.76
N GLN A 122 -12.97 -16.42 -4.60
CA GLN A 122 -12.17 -16.93 -5.72
C GLN A 122 -12.87 -18.12 -6.39
N ASN A 123 -13.31 -19.06 -5.56
CA ASN A 123 -14.13 -20.18 -5.97
C ASN A 123 -15.34 -19.68 -6.76
N ASP A 124 -16.13 -18.76 -6.20
CA ASP A 124 -17.31 -18.17 -6.83
C ASP A 124 -17.03 -17.57 -8.19
N ILE A 125 -15.97 -16.79 -8.33
CA ILE A 125 -15.57 -16.17 -9.59
C ILE A 125 -15.33 -17.23 -10.67
N LEU A 126 -14.63 -18.32 -10.34
CA LEU A 126 -14.32 -19.39 -11.30
C LEU A 126 -15.57 -20.15 -11.79
N ASN A 127 -16.66 -20.16 -11.02
CA ASN A 127 -17.92 -20.84 -11.41
C ASN A 127 -18.90 -19.92 -12.17
N ILE A 128 -18.69 -18.60 -12.16
CA ILE A 128 -19.62 -17.66 -12.82
C ILE A 128 -19.77 -17.93 -14.33
N PRO A 129 -18.72 -18.25 -15.10
CA PRO A 129 -18.88 -18.60 -16.52
C PRO A 129 -19.79 -19.81 -16.73
N SER A 130 -19.55 -20.93 -16.03
CA SER A 130 -20.39 -22.13 -16.14
C SER A 130 -21.83 -21.82 -15.78
N HIS A 131 -22.06 -21.11 -14.67
CA HIS A 131 -23.40 -20.69 -14.23
C HIS A 131 -24.12 -19.86 -15.30
N ILE A 132 -23.47 -18.86 -15.87
CA ILE A 132 -24.10 -17.94 -16.84
C ILE A 132 -24.41 -18.61 -18.17
N PHE A 133 -23.57 -19.56 -18.60
CA PHE A 133 -23.75 -20.27 -19.86
C PHE A 133 -24.59 -21.56 -19.72
N GLY A 134 -25.18 -21.82 -18.54
CA GLY A 134 -26.18 -22.87 -18.33
C GLY A 134 -25.66 -24.19 -17.76
N GLU A 135 -24.44 -24.24 -17.21
CA GLU A 135 -23.91 -25.39 -16.47
C GLU A 135 -23.93 -25.12 -14.95
N HIS A 136 -24.83 -25.80 -14.23
CA HIS A 136 -25.12 -25.50 -12.82
C HIS A 136 -24.50 -26.49 -11.81
N LYS A 137 -23.63 -27.40 -12.24
CA LYS A 137 -23.06 -28.50 -11.42
C LYS A 137 -22.43 -28.08 -10.09
N ARG A 138 -21.89 -26.86 -10.01
CA ARG A 138 -21.19 -26.32 -8.81
C ARG A 138 -21.95 -25.19 -8.12
N CYS A 139 -23.20 -24.94 -8.51
CA CYS A 139 -24.02 -23.87 -7.93
C CYS A 139 -24.67 -24.28 -6.60
N GLU A 140 -25.12 -25.54 -6.50
CA GLU A 140 -25.81 -26.07 -5.32
C GLU A 140 -24.90 -26.12 -4.08
N ALA A 141 -23.64 -26.50 -4.26
CA ALA A 141 -22.64 -26.55 -3.20
C ALA A 141 -22.26 -25.17 -2.62
N ARG A 142 -22.71 -24.06 -3.21
CA ARG A 142 -22.26 -22.70 -2.86
C ARG A 142 -23.36 -21.76 -2.40
N GLY A 143 -24.54 -22.29 -2.06
CA GLY A 143 -25.63 -21.50 -1.48
C GLY A 143 -26.23 -20.43 -2.40
N ARG A 144 -25.75 -20.27 -3.64
CA ARG A 144 -26.44 -19.47 -4.65
C ARG A 144 -27.67 -20.24 -5.07
N THR A 145 -28.83 -19.83 -4.55
CA THR A 145 -30.16 -20.33 -4.91
C THR A 145 -30.42 -20.13 -6.41
N CYS A 146 -29.89 -21.02 -7.24
CA CYS A 146 -30.24 -21.13 -8.66
C CYS A 146 -31.66 -21.69 -8.85
N LYS A 147 -32.30 -22.14 -7.76
CA LYS A 147 -33.59 -22.81 -7.74
C LYS A 147 -34.74 -22.00 -8.35
N GLU A 148 -34.63 -20.67 -8.45
CA GLU A 148 -35.69 -19.82 -9.04
C GLU A 148 -35.51 -19.55 -10.55
N ASN A 149 -34.45 -20.05 -11.20
CA ASN A 149 -34.15 -19.73 -12.61
C ASN A 149 -33.60 -20.90 -13.45
N CYS A 150 -33.64 -22.12 -12.92
CA CYS A 150 -33.37 -23.35 -13.66
C CYS A 150 -34.58 -23.69 -14.55
N ASP A 151 -34.85 -22.86 -15.54
CA ASP A 151 -35.65 -23.28 -16.68
C ASP A 151 -34.90 -24.41 -17.38
N GLU A 152 -35.40 -25.65 -17.31
CA GLU A 152 -34.90 -26.80 -18.10
C GLU A 152 -34.92 -26.51 -19.62
N THR A 153 -35.54 -25.41 -20.04
CA THR A 153 -35.63 -24.91 -21.42
C THR A 153 -34.44 -24.04 -21.87
N LYS A 154 -33.56 -23.57 -20.96
CA LYS A 154 -32.38 -22.75 -21.35
C LYS A 154 -31.25 -23.65 -21.88
N LYS A 155 -30.92 -23.50 -23.16
CA LYS A 155 -29.80 -24.19 -23.83
C LYS A 155 -28.49 -24.04 -23.03
N ASN A 156 -27.82 -25.15 -22.76
CA ASN A 156 -26.46 -25.15 -22.22
C ASN A 156 -25.46 -24.77 -23.32
N TYR A 157 -24.93 -23.55 -23.25
CA TYR A 157 -23.98 -23.01 -24.21
C TYR A 157 -22.53 -23.44 -23.95
N VAL A 158 -22.22 -24.04 -22.79
CA VAL A 158 -20.84 -24.44 -22.44
C VAL A 158 -20.28 -25.45 -23.43
N LEU A 159 -21.06 -26.46 -23.82
CA LEU A 159 -20.64 -27.47 -24.80
C LEU A 159 -20.31 -26.83 -26.16
N PHE A 160 -21.16 -25.93 -26.64
CA PHE A 160 -20.95 -25.21 -27.89
C PHE A 160 -19.74 -24.26 -27.82
N LEU A 161 -19.55 -23.58 -26.68
CA LEU A 161 -18.39 -22.71 -26.45
C LEU A 161 -17.07 -23.49 -26.40
N LYS A 162 -17.08 -24.71 -25.86
CA LYS A 162 -15.92 -25.62 -25.85
C LYS A 162 -15.61 -26.13 -27.26
N LEU A 163 -16.63 -26.57 -27.99
CA LEU A 163 -16.49 -27.05 -29.37
C LEU A 163 -15.86 -25.98 -30.29
N HIS A 164 -16.22 -24.71 -30.09
CA HIS A 164 -15.67 -23.59 -30.86
C HIS A 164 -14.41 -22.96 -30.24
N GLY A 165 -13.84 -23.53 -29.17
CA GLY A 165 -12.60 -23.04 -28.54
C GLY A 165 -12.71 -21.65 -27.90
N LEU A 166 -13.92 -21.16 -27.64
CA LEU A 166 -14.16 -19.86 -26.99
C LEU A 166 -14.18 -20.00 -25.46
N TYR A 167 -14.69 -21.12 -24.94
CA TYR A 167 -14.78 -21.36 -23.49
C TYR A 167 -13.43 -21.28 -22.77
N PRO A 168 -12.34 -21.90 -23.26
CA PRO A 168 -11.03 -21.82 -22.60
C PRO A 168 -10.49 -20.38 -22.52
N LYS A 169 -10.81 -19.53 -23.51
CA LYS A 169 -10.41 -18.12 -23.50
C LYS A 169 -11.21 -17.31 -22.47
N ILE A 170 -12.49 -17.64 -22.28
CA ILE A 170 -13.34 -17.07 -21.23
C ILE A 170 -12.81 -17.48 -19.86
N GLU A 171 -12.54 -18.78 -19.65
CA GLU A 171 -11.96 -19.29 -18.41
C GLU A 171 -10.63 -18.62 -18.10
N SER A 172 -9.74 -18.48 -19.08
CA SER A 172 -8.47 -17.76 -18.90
C SER A 172 -8.67 -16.31 -18.46
N ALA A 173 -9.63 -15.59 -19.06
CA ALA A 173 -9.94 -14.22 -18.68
C ALA A 173 -10.48 -14.10 -17.25
N VAL A 174 -11.35 -15.03 -16.83
CA VAL A 174 -11.91 -15.09 -15.48
C VAL A 174 -10.89 -15.57 -14.46
N MET A 175 -10.07 -16.56 -14.79
CA MET A 175 -8.98 -17.07 -13.95
C MET A 175 -7.97 -15.96 -13.64
N TYR A 176 -7.62 -15.14 -14.63
CA TYR A 176 -6.78 -13.96 -14.41
C TYR A 176 -7.40 -12.99 -13.40
N LEU A 177 -8.71 -12.74 -13.50
CA LEU A 177 -9.41 -11.89 -12.52
C LEU A 177 -9.47 -12.56 -11.14
N SER A 178 -9.65 -13.88 -11.09
CA SER A 178 -9.78 -14.63 -9.84
C SER A 178 -8.54 -14.44 -8.97
N ALA A 179 -7.34 -14.31 -9.55
CA ALA A 179 -6.11 -14.06 -8.79
C ALA A 179 -6.14 -12.78 -7.95
N TYR A 180 -7.04 -11.83 -8.26
CA TYR A 180 -7.21 -10.57 -7.54
C TYR A 180 -8.44 -10.56 -6.64
N PHE A 181 -8.89 -11.73 -6.17
CA PHE A 181 -10.08 -11.89 -5.31
C PHE A 181 -10.02 -11.00 -4.06
N GLU A 182 -8.85 -10.85 -3.43
CA GLU A 182 -8.67 -9.98 -2.26
C GLU A 182 -8.96 -8.51 -2.58
N SER A 183 -8.49 -8.04 -3.75
CA SER A 183 -8.73 -6.65 -4.20
C SER A 183 -10.21 -6.42 -4.53
N LEU A 184 -10.91 -7.43 -5.07
CA LEU A 184 -12.35 -7.39 -5.31
C LEU A 184 -13.17 -7.38 -4.02
N LEU A 185 -12.72 -8.13 -3.01
CA LEU A 185 -13.35 -8.16 -1.69
C LEU A 185 -13.24 -6.79 -1.02
N LEU A 186 -12.09 -6.13 -1.09
CA LEU A 186 -11.86 -4.79 -0.50
C LEU A 186 -12.64 -3.67 -1.22
N ASN A 187 -12.99 -3.84 -2.50
CA ASN A 187 -13.80 -2.90 -3.30
C ASN A 187 -13.27 -1.45 -3.30
N LEU A 188 -11.95 -1.30 -3.39
CA LEU A 188 -11.30 0.00 -3.39
C LEU A 188 -11.11 0.53 -4.81
N THR A 189 -11.18 1.86 -4.96
CA THR A 189 -11.11 2.52 -6.26
C THR A 189 -10.24 3.77 -6.19
N ASN A 190 -9.41 4.00 -7.21
CA ASN A 190 -8.63 5.23 -7.40
C ASN A 190 -9.46 6.37 -8.04
N ASN A 191 -10.75 6.15 -8.31
CA ASN A 191 -11.66 7.11 -8.93
C ASN A 191 -11.64 8.53 -8.33
N PRO A 192 -11.58 8.71 -7.00
CA PRO A 192 -11.50 10.05 -6.41
C PRO A 192 -10.25 10.80 -6.87
N ALA A 193 -9.09 10.14 -6.88
CA ALA A 193 -7.81 10.69 -7.31
C ALA A 193 -7.82 11.00 -8.81
N GLU A 194 -8.27 10.07 -9.66
CA GLU A 194 -8.41 10.31 -11.11
C GLU A 194 -9.34 11.50 -11.41
N SER A 195 -10.46 11.58 -10.70
CA SER A 195 -11.41 12.68 -10.85
C SER A 195 -10.81 14.01 -10.44
N PHE A 196 -10.02 14.04 -9.36
CA PHE A 196 -9.35 15.26 -8.90
C PHE A 196 -8.25 15.68 -9.87
N ASN A 197 -7.42 14.73 -10.30
CA ASN A 197 -6.36 14.96 -11.27
C ASN A 197 -6.91 15.50 -12.61
N SER A 198 -8.08 15.01 -13.05
CA SER A 198 -8.79 15.57 -14.23
C SER A 198 -9.16 17.06 -14.06
N ILE A 199 -9.50 17.50 -12.86
CA ILE A 199 -9.77 18.92 -12.56
C ILE A 199 -8.47 19.72 -12.56
N ILE A 200 -7.44 19.22 -11.87
CA ILE A 200 -6.11 19.85 -11.87
C ILE A 200 -5.64 20.06 -13.31
N CYS A 201 -5.73 19.03 -14.15
CA CYS A 201 -5.35 19.10 -15.56
C CYS A 201 -6.10 20.18 -16.33
N LYS A 202 -7.39 20.41 -16.06
CA LYS A 202 -8.16 21.50 -16.68
C LYS A 202 -7.67 22.87 -16.20
N GLU A 203 -7.37 23.02 -14.91
CA GLU A 203 -6.95 24.29 -14.35
C GLU A 203 -5.53 24.70 -14.78
N ILE A 204 -4.62 23.72 -14.88
CA ILE A 204 -3.24 23.95 -15.31
C ILE A 204 -3.09 24.07 -16.84
N GLY A 205 -4.09 23.66 -17.63
CA GLY A 205 -4.06 23.65 -19.10
C GLY A 205 -3.58 22.33 -19.73
N GLY A 206 -3.46 21.26 -18.94
CA GLY A 206 -3.05 19.93 -19.38
C GLY A 206 -1.61 19.91 -19.91
N LYS A 207 -1.40 19.25 -21.05
CA LYS A 207 -0.09 19.20 -21.74
C LYS A 207 0.29 20.48 -22.49
N ARG A 208 -0.61 21.47 -22.57
CA ARG A 208 -0.36 22.74 -23.26
C ARG A 208 -0.10 23.83 -22.23
N ILE A 209 1.06 24.48 -22.35
CA ILE A 209 1.40 25.64 -21.53
C ILE A 209 0.44 26.77 -21.91
N ASN A 210 -0.45 27.14 -20.99
CA ASN A 210 -1.42 28.19 -21.22
C ASN A 210 -0.79 29.55 -20.85
N PHE A 211 -0.09 30.16 -21.81
CA PHE A 211 0.65 31.42 -21.65
C PHE A 211 -0.23 32.61 -21.22
N GLY A 212 -1.57 32.49 -21.30
CA GLY A 212 -2.52 33.54 -20.93
C GLY A 212 -2.95 33.58 -19.45
N LYS A 213 -2.66 32.55 -18.64
CA LYS A 213 -3.01 32.56 -17.20
C LYS A 213 -1.83 33.09 -16.37
N ARG A 214 -1.92 34.33 -15.88
CA ARG A 214 -1.05 34.85 -14.79
C ARG A 214 -1.47 34.22 -13.46
N GLY A 215 -0.50 33.74 -12.66
CA GLY A 215 -0.73 33.16 -11.33
C GLY A 215 0.16 31.95 -11.03
N SER A 216 0.50 31.73 -9.75
CA SER A 216 1.34 30.61 -9.33
C SER A 216 0.64 29.25 -9.56
N TYR A 217 1.42 28.19 -9.73
CA TYR A 217 0.89 26.80 -9.77
C TYR A 217 -0.01 26.53 -8.56
N ASN A 218 0.42 26.95 -7.37
CA ASN A 218 -0.29 26.77 -6.10
C ASN A 218 -1.70 27.39 -6.12
N ALA A 219 -1.88 28.58 -6.69
CA ALA A 219 -3.20 29.20 -6.80
C ALA A 219 -4.16 28.39 -7.68
N ARG A 220 -3.65 27.80 -8.77
CA ARG A 220 -4.44 26.92 -9.66
C ARG A 220 -4.81 25.60 -8.98
N ILE A 221 -3.89 25.03 -8.20
CA ILE A 221 -4.20 23.84 -7.39
C ILE A 221 -5.23 24.16 -6.32
N ALA A 222 -5.13 25.29 -5.62
CA ALA A 222 -6.15 25.73 -4.66
C ALA A 222 -7.53 25.88 -5.31
N GLY A 223 -7.60 26.49 -6.50
CA GLY A 223 -8.85 26.57 -7.28
C GLY A 223 -9.40 25.18 -7.64
N ALA A 224 -8.54 24.24 -8.04
CA ALA A 224 -8.95 22.86 -8.33
C ALA A 224 -9.50 22.14 -7.08
N VAL A 225 -8.92 22.37 -5.89
CA VAL A 225 -9.40 21.81 -4.61
C VAL A 225 -10.81 22.32 -4.31
N VAL A 226 -11.03 23.63 -4.39
CA VAL A 226 -12.37 24.22 -4.20
C VAL A 226 -13.35 23.61 -5.20
N GLN A 227 -12.95 23.47 -6.47
CA GLN A 227 -13.81 22.88 -7.51
C GLN A 227 -14.22 21.44 -7.22
N TYR A 228 -13.28 20.64 -6.73
CA TYR A 228 -13.50 19.23 -6.46
C TYR A 228 -14.49 19.04 -5.29
N ASN A 229 -14.31 19.85 -4.25
CA ASN A 229 -15.09 19.79 -3.02
C ASN A 229 -16.48 20.39 -3.19
N THR A 230 -16.58 21.63 -3.67
CA THR A 230 -17.85 22.38 -3.68
C THR A 230 -18.56 22.34 -5.03
N GLN A 231 -17.84 22.05 -6.12
CA GLN A 231 -18.31 22.24 -7.49
C GLN A 231 -18.73 23.68 -7.82
N GLN A 232 -18.44 24.66 -6.96
CA GLN A 232 -18.86 26.07 -7.03
C GLN A 232 -17.68 27.04 -6.92
N VAL A 233 -16.59 26.82 -7.69
CA VAL A 233 -15.31 27.52 -7.52
C VAL A 233 -15.47 29.04 -7.48
N LEU A 234 -16.11 29.60 -8.50
CA LEU A 234 -16.16 31.03 -8.67
C LEU A 234 -17.01 31.67 -7.56
N THR A 235 -18.12 31.04 -7.18
CA THR A 235 -18.98 31.49 -6.09
C THR A 235 -18.22 31.51 -4.76
N GLU A 236 -17.57 30.41 -4.39
CA GLU A 236 -16.83 30.26 -3.13
C GLU A 236 -15.62 31.20 -3.04
N VAL A 237 -14.88 31.35 -4.14
CA VAL A 237 -13.76 32.29 -4.22
C VAL A 237 -14.26 33.73 -4.08
N HIS A 238 -15.39 34.10 -4.71
CA HIS A 238 -15.96 35.44 -4.54
C HIS A 238 -16.55 35.67 -3.15
N GLN A 239 -17.18 34.67 -2.53
CA GLN A 239 -17.65 34.76 -1.14
C GLN A 239 -16.49 35.02 -0.19
N SER A 240 -15.40 34.26 -0.33
CA SER A 240 -14.22 34.42 0.52
C SER A 240 -13.48 35.74 0.29
N MET A 241 -13.39 36.23 -0.95
CA MET A 241 -12.63 37.45 -1.27
C MET A 241 -13.44 38.76 -1.12
N CYS A 242 -14.70 38.77 -1.53
CA CYS A 242 -15.46 40.00 -1.76
C CYS A 242 -16.72 40.12 -0.90
N LYS A 243 -17.00 39.17 0.00
CA LYS A 243 -18.21 39.04 0.85
C LYS A 243 -19.54 38.88 0.08
N THR A 244 -19.67 39.47 -1.10
CA THR A 244 -20.84 39.38 -1.99
C THR A 244 -20.45 38.81 -3.35
N VAL A 245 -21.21 37.85 -3.85
CA VAL A 245 -20.98 37.22 -5.17
C VAL A 245 -21.67 38.04 -6.26
N PRO A 246 -20.95 38.43 -7.33
CA PRO A 246 -21.58 39.08 -8.48
C PRO A 246 -22.61 38.16 -9.18
N PRO A 247 -23.78 38.66 -9.61
CA PRO A 247 -24.81 37.85 -10.27
C PRO A 247 -24.32 37.13 -11.54
N ILE A 248 -23.36 37.72 -12.26
CA ILE A 248 -22.76 37.10 -13.44
C ILE A 248 -21.99 35.82 -13.10
N VAL A 249 -21.30 35.79 -11.96
CA VAL A 249 -20.54 34.65 -11.48
C VAL A 249 -21.48 33.51 -11.11
N GLU A 250 -22.53 33.83 -10.36
CA GLU A 250 -23.56 32.87 -9.99
C GLU A 250 -24.25 32.28 -11.23
N ASN A 251 -24.55 33.12 -12.23
CA ASN A 251 -25.14 32.70 -13.50
C ASN A 251 -24.22 31.79 -14.32
N LEU A 252 -22.91 32.08 -14.37
CA LEU A 252 -21.93 31.23 -15.03
C LEU A 252 -21.85 29.84 -14.37
N GLU A 253 -21.88 29.79 -13.04
CA GLU A 253 -21.84 28.53 -12.31
C GLU A 253 -23.14 27.74 -12.45
N LYS A 254 -24.30 28.40 -12.39
CA LYS A 254 -25.61 27.80 -12.71
C LYS A 254 -25.63 27.21 -14.12
N ARG A 255 -25.14 27.94 -15.13
CA ARG A 255 -25.04 27.45 -16.52
C ARG A 255 -24.13 26.23 -16.61
N ARG A 256 -22.99 26.23 -15.90
CA ARG A 256 -22.08 25.08 -15.84
C ARG A 256 -22.77 23.87 -15.20
N GLN A 257 -23.46 24.05 -14.07
CA GLN A 257 -24.22 23.00 -13.41
C GLN A 257 -25.30 22.41 -14.32
N ILE A 258 -26.06 23.26 -15.02
CA ILE A 258 -27.07 22.83 -16.00
C ILE A 258 -26.42 22.04 -17.15
N LYS A 259 -25.29 22.49 -17.69
CA LYS A 259 -24.57 21.76 -18.75
C LYS A 259 -24.08 20.40 -18.27
N VAL A 260 -23.56 20.34 -17.04
CA VAL A 260 -23.13 19.07 -16.41
C VAL A 260 -24.33 18.15 -16.19
N ALA A 261 -25.46 18.67 -15.70
CA ALA A 261 -26.70 17.93 -15.53
C ALA A 261 -27.21 17.38 -16.87
N LYS A 262 -27.35 18.21 -17.91
CA LYS A 262 -27.74 17.76 -19.26
C LYS A 262 -26.80 16.69 -19.84
N THR A 263 -25.50 16.85 -19.63
CA THR A 263 -24.51 15.85 -20.06
C THR A 263 -24.68 14.54 -19.28
N ARG A 264 -25.01 14.62 -18.00
CA ARG A 264 -25.30 13.47 -17.14
C ARG A 264 -26.59 12.78 -17.58
N ASP A 265 -27.65 13.53 -17.80
CA ASP A 265 -28.97 13.02 -18.20
C ASP A 265 -28.92 12.39 -19.60
N SER A 266 -28.16 12.97 -20.53
CA SER A 266 -27.87 12.36 -21.84
C SER A 266 -27.10 11.04 -21.73
N ARG A 267 -26.17 10.92 -20.77
CA ARG A 267 -25.45 9.66 -20.48
C ARG A 267 -26.34 8.63 -19.80
N GLU A 268 -27.29 9.06 -18.98
CA GLU A 268 -28.30 8.20 -18.34
C GLU A 268 -29.28 7.65 -19.40
N ALA A 269 -29.74 8.49 -20.33
CA ALA A 269 -30.57 8.09 -21.47
C ALA A 269 -29.85 7.09 -22.41
N GLN A 270 -28.52 7.18 -22.52
CA GLN A 270 -27.67 6.20 -23.22
C GLN A 270 -27.31 4.96 -22.38
N GLY A 271 -27.97 4.75 -21.23
CA GLY A 271 -27.89 3.51 -20.44
C GLY A 271 -26.67 3.39 -19.52
N ARG A 272 -25.93 4.47 -19.25
CA ARG A 272 -24.87 4.45 -18.22
C ARG A 272 -25.42 4.90 -16.87
N GLN A 273 -25.58 3.94 -15.94
CA GLN A 273 -26.01 4.22 -14.57
C GLN A 273 -25.03 5.12 -13.80
N LYS A 274 -25.60 5.98 -12.94
CA LYS A 274 -24.90 6.86 -11.99
C LYS A 274 -23.95 6.06 -11.08
N LYS A 275 -22.74 6.59 -10.85
CA LYS A 275 -22.00 6.32 -9.61
C LYS A 275 -22.40 7.41 -8.62
N PHE A 276 -23.04 7.03 -7.53
CA PHE A 276 -23.28 7.94 -6.41
C PHE A 276 -21.94 8.47 -5.90
N LYS A 277 -21.84 9.79 -5.72
CA LYS A 277 -20.74 10.40 -4.96
C LYS A 277 -21.04 10.04 -3.50
N ARG A 278 -20.25 9.16 -2.88
CA ARG A 278 -20.32 8.97 -1.42
C ARG A 278 -20.03 10.31 -0.78
N GLU A 279 -20.87 10.73 0.16
CA GLU A 279 -20.54 11.83 1.05
C GLU A 279 -19.21 11.51 1.72
N SER A 280 -18.26 12.42 1.60
CA SER A 280 -16.97 12.36 2.29
C SER A 280 -17.21 12.68 3.77
N GLY A 281 -17.79 11.73 4.49
CA GLY A 281 -17.61 11.67 5.93
C GLY A 281 -16.13 11.41 6.23
N THR A 282 -15.67 11.89 7.38
CA THR A 282 -14.37 11.52 7.93
C THR A 282 -14.24 10.00 7.91
N ASP A 283 -13.16 9.51 7.33
CA ASP A 283 -12.88 8.08 7.21
C ASP A 283 -13.03 7.42 8.59
N ARG A 284 -13.81 6.33 8.69
CA ARG A 284 -13.95 5.55 9.94
C ARG A 284 -12.59 5.10 10.48
N CYS A 285 -11.60 5.00 9.58
CA CYS A 285 -10.27 4.51 9.87
C CYS A 285 -9.26 5.59 10.27
N TYR A 286 -9.63 6.89 10.26
CA TYR A 286 -8.67 7.95 10.57
C TYR A 286 -9.29 9.13 11.33
N GLY A 287 -8.80 9.35 12.55
CA GLY A 287 -9.10 10.51 13.37
C GLY A 287 -7.82 11.07 14.00
N PRO A 288 -7.80 12.36 14.39
CA PRO A 288 -6.61 13.06 14.93
C PRO A 288 -6.13 12.57 16.30
N GLN A 289 -6.70 11.47 16.84
CA GLN A 289 -6.44 10.95 18.19
C GLN A 289 -6.45 9.41 18.25
N SER A 290 -5.71 8.72 17.37
CA SER A 290 -5.49 7.26 17.50
C SER A 290 -4.56 6.95 18.69
N GLN A 291 -5.06 7.14 19.92
CA GLN A 291 -4.34 6.88 21.17
C GLN A 291 -4.51 5.44 21.68
N LYS A 292 -5.36 4.65 21.01
CA LYS A 292 -5.63 3.25 21.35
C LYS A 292 -5.49 2.37 20.11
N PRO A 293 -5.10 1.09 20.28
CA PRO A 293 -5.13 0.13 19.18
C PRO A 293 -6.56 0.02 18.63
N ASP A 294 -6.71 0.05 17.29
CA ASP A 294 -7.98 -0.24 16.60
C ASP A 294 -8.28 -1.76 16.60
N LEU A 295 -8.00 -2.42 17.72
CA LEU A 295 -8.06 -3.87 17.90
C LEU A 295 -8.91 -4.18 19.14
N PRO A 296 -9.80 -5.19 19.08
CA PRO A 296 -10.44 -5.75 20.26
C PRO A 296 -9.39 -6.18 21.31
N SER A 297 -9.70 -6.01 22.60
CA SER A 297 -8.76 -6.25 23.70
C SER A 297 -8.21 -7.68 23.74
N ASP A 298 -9.08 -8.66 23.46
CA ASP A 298 -8.76 -10.08 23.35
C ASP A 298 -7.75 -10.35 22.23
N VAL A 299 -7.95 -9.74 21.06
CA VAL A 299 -7.02 -9.86 19.92
C VAL A 299 -5.68 -9.21 20.24
N PHE A 300 -5.70 -8.07 20.93
CA PHE A 300 -4.48 -7.37 21.33
C PHE A 300 -3.65 -8.21 22.32
N GLU A 301 -4.28 -8.79 23.34
CA GLU A 301 -3.63 -9.68 24.31
C GLU A 301 -3.04 -10.91 23.61
N GLN A 302 -3.76 -11.52 22.67
CA GLN A 302 -3.26 -12.64 21.89
C GLN A 302 -2.02 -12.26 21.06
N LEU A 303 -2.02 -11.10 20.40
CA LEU A 303 -0.87 -10.61 19.62
C LEU A 303 0.33 -10.29 20.51
N GLN A 304 0.09 -9.73 21.70
CA GLN A 304 1.13 -9.48 22.70
C GLN A 304 1.80 -10.80 23.12
N GLN A 305 0.99 -11.82 23.41
CA GLN A 305 1.50 -13.14 23.80
C GLN A 305 2.32 -13.78 22.69
N ASN A 306 1.82 -13.77 21.45
CA ASN A 306 2.54 -14.28 20.27
C ASN A 306 3.89 -13.55 20.07
N HIS A 307 3.91 -12.24 20.33
CA HIS A 307 5.14 -11.45 20.25
C HIS A 307 6.16 -11.86 21.31
N LEU A 308 5.74 -12.07 22.55
CA LEU A 308 6.61 -12.56 23.62
C LEU A 308 7.17 -13.95 23.29
N GLU A 309 6.34 -14.87 22.80
CA GLU A 309 6.78 -16.22 22.40
C GLU A 309 7.85 -16.17 21.31
N LYS A 310 7.66 -15.28 20.32
CA LYS A 310 8.66 -15.03 19.27
C LYS A 310 9.98 -14.50 19.86
N LEU A 311 9.94 -13.58 20.82
CA LEU A 311 11.15 -13.09 21.49
C LEU A 311 11.86 -14.22 22.24
N PHE A 312 11.13 -15.08 22.95
CA PHE A 312 11.72 -16.25 23.62
C PHE A 312 12.31 -17.27 22.64
N GLU A 313 11.70 -17.46 21.47
CA GLU A 313 12.29 -18.27 20.40
C GLU A 313 13.59 -17.66 19.87
N ASN A 314 13.61 -16.35 19.64
CA ASN A 314 14.82 -15.63 19.23
C ASN A 314 15.93 -15.76 20.30
N GLY A 315 15.57 -15.62 21.58
CA GLY A 315 16.50 -15.79 22.71
C GLY A 315 17.07 -17.22 22.79
N ARG A 316 16.30 -18.26 22.46
CA ARG A 316 16.81 -19.64 22.37
C ARG A 316 17.77 -19.84 21.19
N ASN A 317 17.49 -19.17 20.06
CA ASN A 317 18.26 -19.27 18.83
C ASN A 317 19.35 -18.19 18.68
N TRP A 318 19.72 -17.52 19.76
CA TRP A 318 20.59 -16.33 19.73
C TRP A 318 21.95 -16.59 19.05
N GLN A 319 22.52 -17.79 19.19
CA GLN A 319 23.81 -18.14 18.59
C GLN A 319 23.76 -18.10 17.07
N LYS A 320 22.68 -18.59 16.48
CA LYS A 320 22.46 -18.55 15.03
C LYS A 320 22.22 -17.12 14.56
N ILE A 321 21.41 -16.38 15.32
CA ILE A 321 21.13 -14.97 15.07
C ILE A 321 22.41 -14.14 15.08
N GLU A 322 23.31 -14.34 16.03
CA GLU A 322 24.60 -13.65 16.11
C GLU A 322 25.37 -13.82 14.81
N VAL A 323 25.52 -15.07 14.35
CA VAL A 323 26.25 -15.41 13.11
C VAL A 323 25.60 -14.76 11.89
N ASP A 324 24.28 -14.89 11.73
CA ASP A 324 23.52 -14.37 10.60
C ASP A 324 23.48 -12.83 10.56
N THR A 325 23.79 -12.19 11.69
CA THR A 325 23.73 -10.73 11.86
C THR A 325 25.09 -10.06 12.04
N ARG A 326 26.21 -10.76 11.83
CA ARG A 326 27.58 -10.19 11.90
C ARG A 326 27.85 -9.03 10.95
N ASN A 327 27.08 -8.95 9.86
CA ASN A 327 27.14 -7.83 8.92
C ASN A 327 26.37 -6.58 9.43
N GLN A 328 25.81 -6.63 10.64
CA GLN A 328 25.18 -5.54 11.38
C GLN A 328 24.26 -4.67 10.52
N ASN A 329 24.63 -3.41 10.27
CA ASN A 329 23.82 -2.43 9.54
C ASN A 329 23.51 -2.83 8.08
N LYS A 330 24.28 -3.75 7.49
CA LYS A 330 24.01 -4.30 6.15
C LYS A 330 23.07 -5.50 6.18
N SER A 331 22.73 -6.03 7.36
CA SER A 331 21.83 -7.17 7.51
C SER A 331 20.40 -6.70 7.79
N GLU A 332 19.47 -7.05 6.90
CA GLU A 332 18.04 -6.79 7.11
C GLU A 332 17.52 -7.49 8.38
N LEU A 333 18.02 -8.70 8.68
CA LEU A 333 17.66 -9.44 9.89
C LEU A 333 18.10 -8.70 11.16
N TRP A 334 19.28 -8.09 11.16
CA TRP A 334 19.75 -7.30 12.31
C TRP A 334 18.84 -6.08 12.55
N LEU A 335 18.42 -5.40 11.48
CA LEU A 335 17.51 -4.26 11.56
C LEU A 335 16.08 -4.66 11.98
N SER A 336 15.62 -5.88 11.69
CA SER A 336 14.27 -6.32 12.05
C SER A 336 14.21 -6.65 13.53
N LEU A 337 15.18 -7.43 14.01
CA LEU A 337 15.27 -7.83 15.41
C LEU A 337 15.39 -6.63 16.35
N ARG A 338 16.20 -5.62 16.01
CA ARG A 338 16.38 -4.42 16.84
C ARG A 338 15.13 -3.54 17.00
N ARG A 339 14.14 -3.66 16.11
CA ARG A 339 12.84 -2.97 16.26
C ARG A 339 11.93 -3.66 17.28
N GLU A 340 12.14 -4.94 17.49
CA GLU A 340 11.33 -5.78 18.37
C GLU A 340 11.87 -5.83 19.81
N MET A 341 13.04 -5.22 20.07
CA MET A 341 13.71 -5.29 21.37
C MET A 341 14.39 -3.98 21.79
N LEU A 342 14.70 -3.87 23.08
CA LEU A 342 15.47 -2.78 23.64
C LEU A 342 16.96 -3.06 23.51
N THR A 343 17.62 -2.25 22.69
CA THR A 343 19.06 -2.38 22.44
C THR A 343 19.88 -1.54 23.40
N ALA A 344 21.12 -1.94 23.67
CA ALA A 344 22.04 -1.21 24.56
C ALA A 344 22.13 0.30 24.25
N SER A 345 22.15 0.68 22.96
CA SER A 345 22.20 2.08 22.52
C SER A 345 20.97 2.91 22.93
N ASN A 346 19.81 2.26 23.08
CA ASN A 346 18.55 2.92 23.44
C ASN A 346 18.19 2.73 24.92
N PHE A 347 18.77 1.72 25.58
CA PHE A 347 18.41 1.32 26.93
C PHE A 347 18.65 2.44 27.95
N GLY A 348 19.76 3.18 27.82
CA GLY A 348 20.04 4.32 28.69
C GLY A 348 18.99 5.44 28.63
N THR A 349 18.33 5.63 27.49
CA THR A 349 17.22 6.59 27.35
C THR A 349 15.97 6.10 28.05
N VAL A 350 15.69 4.79 27.96
CA VAL A 350 14.55 4.16 28.64
C VAL A 350 14.72 4.23 30.16
N CYS A 351 15.91 3.90 30.68
CA CYS A 351 16.18 3.92 32.12
C CYS A 351 16.11 5.33 32.75
N ARG A 352 16.46 6.38 31.98
CA ARG A 352 16.42 7.78 32.45
C ARG A 352 15.04 8.43 32.28
N MET A 353 14.08 7.74 31.67
CA MET A 353 12.76 8.28 31.42
C MET A 353 11.98 8.42 32.72
N ARG A 354 11.42 9.62 32.97
CA ARG A 354 10.57 9.86 34.14
C ARG A 354 9.20 9.20 33.91
N PRO A 355 8.52 8.71 34.96
CA PRO A 355 7.16 8.16 34.84
C PRO A 355 6.14 9.14 34.23
N THR A 356 6.38 10.44 34.37
CA THR A 356 5.53 11.51 33.83
C THR A 356 5.78 11.81 32.35
N THR A 357 6.91 11.35 31.80
CA THR A 357 7.28 11.62 30.41
C THR A 357 6.65 10.55 29.52
N SER A 358 5.92 10.98 28.48
CA SER A 358 5.36 10.06 27.49
C SER A 358 6.46 9.27 26.78
N CYS A 359 6.30 7.95 26.74
CA CYS A 359 7.21 7.04 26.03
C CYS A 359 7.04 7.07 24.51
N ALA A 360 6.02 7.78 23.98
CA ALA A 360 5.68 7.77 22.56
C ALA A 360 6.85 8.16 21.65
N ALA A 361 7.62 9.19 22.01
CA ALA A 361 8.78 9.62 21.23
C ALA A 361 9.91 8.58 21.23
N ALA A 362 10.17 7.95 22.39
CA ALA A 362 11.17 6.90 22.51
C ALA A 362 10.78 5.66 21.69
N ILE A 363 9.53 5.22 21.78
CA ILE A 363 8.98 4.12 20.99
C ILE A 363 9.06 4.44 19.50
N LYS A 364 8.66 5.65 19.08
CA LYS A 364 8.75 6.10 17.69
C LYS A 364 10.19 6.02 17.17
N ASN A 365 11.17 6.44 17.96
CA ASN A 365 12.59 6.38 17.56
C ASN A 365 13.14 4.96 17.50
N ILE A 366 12.61 4.03 18.32
CA ILE A 366 12.99 2.60 18.27
C ILE A 366 12.39 1.93 17.02
N LEU A 367 11.10 2.15 16.76
CA LEU A 367 10.38 1.55 15.63
C LEU A 367 10.75 2.17 14.28
N TYR A 368 10.99 3.48 14.27
CA TYR A 368 11.24 4.30 13.09
C TYR A 368 12.45 5.22 13.31
N PRO A 369 13.66 4.65 13.41
CA PRO A 369 14.86 5.45 13.61
C PRO A 369 15.00 6.46 12.46
N PRO A 370 15.29 7.74 12.76
CA PRO A 370 15.45 8.75 11.73
C PRO A 370 16.72 8.49 10.91
N SER A 371 16.62 8.70 9.59
CA SER A 371 17.76 8.60 8.67
C SER A 371 18.66 9.83 8.82
N ILE A 372 19.51 9.80 9.84
CA ILE A 372 20.50 10.84 10.13
C ILE A 372 21.86 10.30 9.76
N ASP A 373 22.53 10.94 8.81
CA ASP A 373 23.93 10.66 8.49
C ASP A 373 24.73 11.96 8.56
N THR A 374 25.53 12.09 9.63
CA THR A 374 26.41 13.24 9.84
C THR A 374 27.84 12.92 9.45
N ALA A 375 28.64 13.95 9.16
CA ALA A 375 30.08 13.77 8.88
C ALA A 375 30.79 13.02 10.02
N ALA A 376 30.43 13.30 11.29
CA ALA A 376 30.99 12.62 12.45
C ALA A 376 30.59 11.13 12.51
N MET A 377 29.35 10.78 12.17
CA MET A 377 28.91 9.38 12.11
C MET A 377 29.60 8.61 10.99
N LYS A 378 29.77 9.23 9.81
CA LYS A 378 30.51 8.64 8.70
C LYS A 378 31.97 8.41 9.08
N TYR A 379 32.62 9.42 9.67
CA TYR A 379 33.98 9.30 10.18
C TYR A 379 34.13 8.14 11.17
N GLY A 380 33.20 8.03 12.13
CA GLY A 380 33.17 6.94 13.09
C GLY A 380 33.16 5.56 12.42
N ARG A 381 32.24 5.34 11.48
CA ARG A 381 32.12 4.07 10.74
C ARG A 381 33.37 3.73 9.92
N ASP A 382 33.95 4.73 9.25
CA ASP A 382 35.11 4.54 8.38
C ASP A 382 36.38 4.22 9.21
N LYS A 383 36.50 4.76 10.43
CA LYS A 383 37.67 4.57 11.30
C LYS A 383 37.56 3.40 12.27
N GLU A 384 36.35 2.92 12.57
CA GLU A 384 36.11 1.85 13.54
C GLU A 384 36.92 0.57 13.22
N GLU A 385 36.96 0.16 11.94
CA GLU A 385 37.72 -1.02 11.53
C GLU A 385 39.24 -0.84 11.69
N ILE A 386 39.74 0.36 11.41
CA ILE A 386 41.16 0.69 11.57
C ILE A 386 41.52 0.67 13.05
N ALA A 387 40.74 1.33 13.89
CA ALA A 387 40.93 1.36 15.34
C ALA A 387 40.89 -0.04 15.95
N ARG A 388 39.98 -0.92 15.49
CA ARG A 388 39.91 -2.32 15.94
C ARG A 388 41.19 -3.09 15.60
N LYS A 389 41.73 -2.92 14.39
CA LYS A 389 42.97 -3.58 13.94
C LYS A 389 44.17 -3.10 14.75
N GLU A 390 44.29 -1.80 14.98
CA GLU A 390 45.37 -1.23 15.80
C GLU A 390 45.30 -1.70 17.25
N LEU A 391 44.09 -1.73 17.83
CA LEU A 391 43.88 -2.22 19.19
C LEU A 391 44.25 -3.71 19.32
N ALA A 392 43.90 -4.52 18.32
CA ALA A 392 44.27 -5.94 18.27
C ALA A 392 45.79 -6.14 18.26
N ILE A 393 46.53 -5.31 17.50
CA ILE A 393 47.99 -5.34 17.45
C ILE A 393 48.59 -4.91 18.79
N LYS A 394 48.13 -3.78 19.35
CA LYS A 394 48.66 -3.24 20.62
C LYS A 394 48.45 -4.19 21.80
N LEU A 395 47.28 -4.83 21.88
CA LEU A 395 46.97 -5.79 22.93
C LEU A 395 47.57 -7.17 22.66
N ASN A 396 48.10 -7.41 21.45
CA ASN A 396 48.51 -8.72 20.96
C ASN A 396 47.41 -9.80 21.14
N LYS A 397 46.15 -9.39 20.93
CA LYS A 397 44.96 -10.23 21.10
C LYS A 397 44.06 -10.14 19.87
N LYS A 398 43.44 -11.27 19.51
CA LYS A 398 42.51 -11.31 18.38
C LYS A 398 41.14 -10.75 18.78
N ILE A 399 40.73 -9.65 18.17
CA ILE A 399 39.39 -9.06 18.32
C ILE A 399 38.51 -9.56 17.18
N LYS A 400 37.43 -10.31 17.52
CA LYS A 400 36.46 -10.81 16.53
C LYS A 400 35.32 -9.81 16.37
N SER A 401 34.85 -9.63 15.13
CA SER A 401 33.57 -8.97 14.88
C SER A 401 32.42 -9.84 15.37
N CYS A 402 31.31 -9.20 15.73
CA CYS A 402 30.16 -9.91 16.27
C CYS A 402 28.84 -9.27 15.83
N GLY A 403 27.79 -10.10 15.81
CA GLY A 403 26.43 -9.68 15.47
C GLY A 403 25.63 -9.26 16.71
N LEU A 404 24.33 -9.49 16.63
CA LEU A 404 23.40 -9.20 17.72
C LEU A 404 23.37 -10.35 18.74
N PHE A 405 23.62 -10.02 20.00
CA PHE A 405 23.39 -10.88 21.15
C PHE A 405 22.04 -10.56 21.77
N ILE A 406 21.31 -11.60 22.15
CA ILE A 406 20.00 -11.52 22.81
C ILE A 406 20.15 -12.14 24.20
N ASP A 407 19.62 -11.47 25.22
CA ASP A 407 19.65 -11.99 26.58
C ASP A 407 18.70 -13.19 26.72
N THR A 408 19.21 -14.31 27.24
CA THR A 408 18.44 -15.55 27.35
C THR A 408 17.38 -15.52 28.44
N LYS A 409 17.55 -14.68 29.47
CA LYS A 409 16.59 -14.51 30.58
C LYS A 409 15.53 -13.47 30.24
N ASN A 410 15.92 -12.42 29.54
CA ASN A 410 15.10 -11.27 29.15
C ASN A 410 15.23 -11.02 27.63
N PRO A 411 14.56 -11.81 26.77
CA PRO A 411 14.79 -11.77 25.31
C PRO A 411 14.32 -10.49 24.61
N PHE A 412 13.73 -9.56 25.36
CA PHE A 412 13.47 -8.19 24.92
C PHE A 412 14.70 -7.27 25.07
N LEU A 413 15.84 -7.76 25.55
CA LEU A 413 17.11 -7.05 25.65
C LEU A 413 18.11 -7.60 24.64
N GLY A 414 18.82 -6.71 23.96
CA GLY A 414 19.89 -7.09 23.03
C GLY A 414 21.04 -6.10 22.96
N ALA A 415 22.21 -6.58 22.54
CA ALA A 415 23.41 -5.77 22.36
C ALA A 415 24.24 -6.26 21.18
N SER A 416 24.98 -5.36 20.54
CA SER A 416 25.88 -5.67 19.43
C SER A 416 27.20 -4.95 19.69
N PRO A 417 28.13 -5.57 20.45
CA PRO A 417 29.43 -4.97 20.75
C PRO A 417 30.27 -4.69 19.50
N ASP A 418 31.24 -3.79 19.59
CA ASP A 418 32.14 -3.48 18.47
C ASP A 418 33.20 -4.57 18.24
N GLY A 419 33.47 -5.38 19.27
CA GLY A 419 34.28 -6.58 19.15
C GLY A 419 34.34 -7.43 20.42
N LEU A 420 34.75 -8.68 20.24
CA LEU A 420 34.96 -9.64 21.32
C LEU A 420 36.45 -10.02 21.41
N ILE A 421 36.99 -9.97 22.63
CA ILE A 421 38.34 -10.41 22.97
C ILE A 421 38.22 -11.74 23.71
N GLU A 422 38.84 -12.79 23.15
CA GLU A 422 38.91 -14.12 23.77
C GLU A 422 37.51 -14.64 24.17
N GLU A 423 37.34 -15.13 25.40
CA GLU A 423 36.08 -15.72 25.89
C GLU A 423 35.22 -14.73 26.69
N ASN A 424 35.82 -13.75 27.38
CA ASN A 424 35.11 -12.89 28.35
C ASN A 424 35.32 -11.38 28.15
N GLY A 425 36.09 -10.98 27.13
CA GLY A 425 36.39 -9.56 26.88
C GLY A 425 35.47 -8.95 25.83
N LEU A 426 35.03 -7.71 26.08
CA LEU A 426 34.27 -6.91 25.13
C LEU A 426 35.02 -5.62 24.80
N VAL A 427 34.82 -5.12 23.58
CA VAL A 427 35.41 -3.87 23.11
C VAL A 427 34.30 -2.96 22.63
N GLU A 428 34.35 -1.71 23.08
CA GLU A 428 33.57 -0.59 22.59
C GLU A 428 34.55 0.45 22.05
N ILE A 429 34.39 0.85 20.80
CA ILE A 429 35.27 1.77 20.08
C ILE A 429 34.51 3.08 19.85
N LYS A 430 35.18 4.21 20.13
CA LYS A 430 34.67 5.54 19.81
C LYS A 430 35.71 6.31 19.04
N CYS A 431 35.35 6.80 17.87
CA CYS A 431 36.20 7.62 17.00
C CYS A 431 35.58 9.00 16.82
N PRO A 432 35.80 9.95 17.76
CA PRO A 432 35.24 11.30 17.67
C PRO A 432 35.95 12.12 16.58
N LEU A 433 35.18 12.70 15.66
CA LEU A 433 35.72 13.56 14.58
C LEU A 433 36.45 14.80 15.15
N SER A 434 36.02 15.33 16.29
CA SER A 434 36.66 16.47 16.95
C SER A 434 38.08 16.19 17.45
N ALA A 435 38.47 14.92 17.55
CA ALA A 435 39.81 14.51 17.98
C ALA A 435 40.66 13.91 16.84
N GLU A 436 40.30 14.14 15.57
CA GLU A 436 40.98 13.53 14.41
C GLU A 436 42.50 13.78 14.39
N HIS A 437 42.95 14.95 14.86
CA HIS A 437 44.35 15.35 14.87
C HIS A 437 44.98 15.35 16.27
N LEU A 438 44.29 14.79 17.26
CA LEU A 438 44.75 14.75 18.65
C LEU A 438 45.17 13.34 19.02
N THR A 439 46.17 13.22 19.87
CA THR A 439 46.43 11.98 20.58
C THR A 439 45.32 11.71 21.61
N ALA A 440 45.20 10.47 22.08
CA ALA A 440 44.18 10.11 23.06
C ALA A 440 44.31 10.92 24.37
N GLU A 441 45.55 11.21 24.80
CA GLU A 441 45.86 11.99 25.99
C GLU A 441 45.44 13.46 25.80
N GLU A 442 45.85 14.08 24.68
CA GLU A 442 45.47 15.46 24.35
C GLU A 442 43.95 15.62 24.20
N ALA A 443 43.27 14.61 23.63
CA ALA A 443 41.82 14.64 23.44
C ALA A 443 41.06 14.63 24.77
N VAL A 444 41.53 13.88 25.79
CA VAL A 444 40.91 13.83 27.12
C VAL A 444 41.09 15.16 27.87
N GLU A 445 42.20 15.85 27.67
CA GLU A 445 42.47 17.15 28.30
C GLU A 445 41.68 18.29 27.63
N THR A 446 41.61 18.30 26.30
CA THR A 446 41.08 19.42 25.51
C THR A 446 39.59 19.34 25.20
N LEU A 447 38.98 18.15 25.20
CA LEU A 447 37.56 17.96 24.86
C LEU A 447 36.74 17.66 26.12
N PRO A 448 35.92 18.61 26.61
CA PRO A 448 35.08 18.40 27.80
C PRO A 448 34.06 17.26 27.66
N SER A 449 33.71 16.90 26.42
CA SER A 449 32.74 15.84 26.11
C SER A 449 33.30 14.41 26.18
N LEU A 450 34.61 14.25 26.38
CA LEU A 450 35.28 12.95 26.53
C LEU A 450 35.72 12.64 27.97
N LYS A 451 35.57 13.60 28.89
CA LYS A 451 35.58 13.36 30.34
C LYS A 451 34.21 12.86 30.78
#